data_AF-A0A7C1V5Z9-F1
#
_entry.id   AF-A0A7C1V5Z9-F1
#
_cell.length_a   1.000
_cell.length_b   1.000
_cell.length_c   1.000
_cell.angle_alpha   90.00
_cell.angle_beta   90.00
_cell.angle_gamma   90.00
#
_symmetry.space_group_name_H-M   'P 1'
#
loop_
_entity.id
_entity.type
_entity.pdbx_description
1 polymer ?
#
loop_
_entity_poly.entity_id
_entity_poly.type
_entity_poly.pdbx_seq_one_letter_code
_entity_poly.pdbx_strand_id
1 'polypeptide(L)'
;MSELFDLFERDLNTDILALTNIGKRISGNNEITLQFMGNTEAVFTDCRFIYLPSKYKSDIKSAQGLVAHESGHIGYGSFELEFVNLVSGLSSKYNLPHFFTKNLINVVEDVRINAINDLKFPGFFRN
;
A
#
# COMPACT_ATOMS: atom_id res chain seq x y z
N MET A 1 15.13 -39.00 -11.04
CA MET A 1 15.45 -38.05 -9.96
C MET A 1 14.40 -36.97 -10.06
N SER A 2 13.32 -37.05 -9.29
CA SER A 2 12.40 -35.93 -9.13
C SER A 2 13.12 -34.89 -8.28
N GLU A 3 13.20 -33.65 -8.74
CA GLU A 3 13.78 -32.58 -7.93
C GLU A 3 12.93 -32.41 -6.67
N LEU A 4 13.51 -31.98 -5.54
CA LEU A 4 12.76 -31.75 -4.29
C LEU A 4 11.55 -30.80 -4.48
N PHE A 5 11.60 -29.98 -5.55
CA PHE A 5 10.51 -29.11 -6.01
C PHE A 5 9.30 -29.86 -6.59
N ASP A 6 9.49 -31.00 -7.24
CA ASP A 6 8.39 -31.79 -7.84
C ASP A 6 7.49 -32.47 -6.80
N LEU A 7 7.91 -32.51 -5.54
CA LEU A 7 7.19 -33.15 -4.43
C LEU A 7 6.18 -32.21 -3.74
N PHE A 8 6.25 -30.90 -3.98
CA PHE A 8 5.31 -29.96 -3.40
C PHE A 8 4.25 -29.59 -4.44
N GLU A 9 3.12 -30.30 -4.39
CA GLU A 9 1.92 -29.83 -5.09
C GLU A 9 1.59 -28.41 -4.63
N ARG A 10 1.33 -27.56 -5.62
CA ARG A 10 1.03 -26.16 -5.39
C ARG A 10 -0.30 -26.01 -4.64
N ASP A 11 -0.23 -25.49 -3.41
CA ASP A 11 -1.42 -25.15 -2.64
C ASP A 11 -1.93 -23.75 -2.99
N LEU A 12 -3.03 -23.73 -3.75
CA LEU A 12 -3.72 -22.51 -4.15
C LEU A 12 -4.17 -21.64 -2.96
N ASN A 13 -4.48 -22.24 -1.81
CA ASN A 13 -4.91 -21.48 -0.64
C ASN A 13 -3.74 -20.72 -0.02
N THR A 14 -2.58 -21.35 0.07
CA THR A 14 -1.33 -20.72 0.54
C THR A 14 -0.94 -19.54 -0.34
N ASP A 15 -1.04 -19.70 -1.67
CA ASP A 15 -0.77 -18.62 -2.61
C ASP A 15 -1.73 -17.42 -2.44
N ILE A 16 -3.03 -17.69 -2.31
CA ILE A 16 -4.04 -16.64 -2.10
C ILE A 16 -3.79 -15.90 -0.79
N LEU A 17 -3.45 -16.62 0.29
CA LEU A 17 -3.08 -16.03 1.57
C LEU A 17 -1.83 -15.14 1.45
N ALA A 18 -0.80 -15.61 0.75
CA ALA A 18 0.42 -14.83 0.52
C ALA A 18 0.14 -13.54 -0.26
N LEU A 19 -0.62 -13.64 -1.36
CA LEU A 19 -1.03 -12.47 -2.14
C LEU A 19 -1.88 -11.51 -1.30
N THR A 20 -2.81 -12.02 -0.50
CA THR A 20 -3.67 -11.20 0.37
C THR A 20 -2.82 -10.44 1.40
N ASN A 21 -1.83 -11.10 2.01
CA ASN A 21 -0.92 -10.47 2.96
C ASN A 21 -0.06 -9.38 2.32
N ILE A 22 0.36 -9.57 1.06
CA ILE A 22 1.05 -8.52 0.29
C ILE A 22 0.12 -7.31 0.13
N GLY A 23 -1.13 -7.53 -0.26
CA GLY A 23 -2.08 -6.45 -0.44
C GLY A 23 -2.36 -5.66 0.84
N LYS A 24 -2.55 -6.36 1.97
CA LYS A 24 -2.69 -5.74 3.30
C LYS A 24 -1.48 -4.90 3.69
N ARG A 25 -0.27 -5.42 3.46
CA ARG A 25 0.97 -4.71 3.80
C ARG A 25 1.15 -3.43 2.98
N ILE A 26 0.88 -3.48 1.68
CA ILE A 26 1.07 -2.33 0.79
C ILE A 26 0.01 -1.26 1.02
N SER A 27 -1.24 -1.67 1.18
CA SER A 27 -2.36 -0.74 1.39
C SER A 27 -2.40 -0.14 2.80
N GLY A 28 -1.80 -0.78 3.80
CA GLY A 28 -2.00 -0.44 5.21
C GLY A 28 -3.40 -0.81 5.74
N ASN A 29 -4.23 -1.51 4.96
CA ASN A 29 -5.58 -1.93 5.35
C ASN A 29 -5.62 -3.46 5.61
N ASN A 30 -5.87 -3.83 6.87
CA ASN A 30 -5.88 -5.22 7.33
C ASN A 30 -7.12 -6.02 6.88
N GLU A 31 -8.15 -5.36 6.37
CA GLU A 31 -9.41 -5.97 5.96
C GLU A 31 -9.45 -6.35 4.47
N ILE A 32 -8.40 -6.03 3.71
CA ILE A 32 -8.34 -6.36 2.28
C ILE A 32 -8.43 -7.86 2.06
N THR A 33 -9.24 -8.22 1.08
CA THR A 33 -9.39 -9.59 0.58
C THR A 33 -9.21 -9.62 -0.94
N LEU A 34 -8.72 -10.75 -1.47
CA LEU A 34 -8.59 -10.95 -2.91
C LEU A 34 -9.74 -11.78 -3.45
N GLN A 35 -10.24 -11.42 -4.63
CA GLN A 35 -11.28 -12.19 -5.31
C GLN A 35 -10.91 -12.44 -6.77
N PHE A 36 -10.86 -13.72 -7.15
CA PHE A 36 -10.69 -14.11 -8.54
C PHE A 36 -12.05 -14.22 -9.25
N MET A 37 -12.24 -13.46 -10.32
CA MET A 37 -13.49 -13.41 -11.08
C MET A 37 -13.31 -14.06 -12.46
N GLY A 38 -14.26 -14.92 -12.85
CA GLY A 38 -14.21 -15.64 -14.13
C GLY A 38 -14.78 -14.88 -15.34
N ASN A 39 -15.51 -13.79 -15.11
CA ASN A 39 -16.32 -13.09 -16.10
C ASN A 39 -15.80 -11.68 -16.43
N THR A 40 -14.63 -11.28 -15.92
CA THR A 40 -14.03 -9.98 -16.17
C THR A 40 -12.54 -10.14 -16.49
N GLU A 41 -12.06 -9.33 -17.42
CA GLU A 41 -10.64 -9.21 -17.74
C GLU A 41 -9.98 -8.03 -17.03
N ALA A 42 -10.77 -7.20 -16.35
CA ALA A 42 -10.29 -6.03 -15.64
C ALA A 42 -9.76 -6.40 -14.25
N VAL A 43 -8.74 -5.66 -13.82
CA VAL A 43 -8.22 -5.65 -12.45
C VAL A 43 -8.66 -4.33 -11.84
N PHE A 44 -9.23 -4.37 -10.63
CA PHE A 44 -9.71 -3.19 -9.95
C PHE A 44 -9.89 -3.44 -8.45
N THR A 45 -10.11 -2.37 -7.69
CA THR A 45 -10.37 -2.41 -6.26
C THR A 45 -11.57 -1.55 -5.89
N ASP A 46 -12.31 -1.97 -4.86
CA ASP A 46 -13.33 -1.17 -4.17
C ASP A 46 -12.88 -0.73 -2.77
N CYS A 47 -11.57 -0.78 -2.52
CA CYS A 47 -10.88 -0.56 -1.23
C CYS A 47 -11.02 -1.67 -0.18
N ARG A 48 -11.96 -2.61 -0.35
CA ARG A 48 -12.11 -3.78 0.53
C ARG A 48 -11.70 -5.07 -0.16
N PHE A 49 -11.99 -5.17 -1.45
CA PHE A 49 -11.67 -6.29 -2.30
C PHE A 49 -10.78 -5.81 -3.45
N ILE A 50 -9.77 -6.62 -3.76
CA ILE A 50 -9.03 -6.50 -5.00
C ILE A 50 -9.50 -7.64 -5.91
N TYR A 51 -10.04 -7.26 -7.06
CA TYR A 51 -10.60 -8.16 -8.03
C TYR A 51 -9.57 -8.46 -9.11
N LEU A 52 -9.31 -9.75 -9.34
CA LEU A 52 -8.40 -10.24 -10.36
C LEU A 52 -9.12 -11.20 -11.33
N PRO A 53 -8.79 -11.18 -12.63
CA PRO A 53 -9.26 -12.21 -13.56
C PRO A 53 -8.77 -13.61 -13.17
N SER A 54 -9.64 -14.62 -13.33
CA SER A 54 -9.36 -16.03 -12.97
C SER A 54 -8.11 -16.61 -13.66
N LYS A 55 -7.73 -16.11 -14.84
CA LYS A 55 -6.51 -16.50 -15.55
C LYS A 55 -5.23 -16.27 -14.73
N TYR A 56 -5.22 -15.32 -13.81
CA TYR A 56 -4.08 -15.04 -12.94
C TYR A 56 -4.03 -15.95 -11.70
N LYS A 57 -5.04 -16.78 -11.47
CA LYS A 57 -5.03 -17.74 -10.35
C LYS A 57 -3.88 -18.73 -10.49
N SER A 58 -3.51 -19.10 -11.73
CA SER A 58 -2.36 -19.98 -12.01
C SER A 58 -1.04 -19.23 -12.20
N ASP A 59 -1.05 -17.90 -12.33
CA ASP A 59 0.16 -17.08 -12.55
C ASP A 59 0.38 -16.09 -11.39
N ILE A 60 1.03 -16.59 -10.33
CA ILE A 60 1.27 -15.84 -9.09
C ILE A 60 2.14 -14.60 -9.31
N LYS A 61 3.12 -14.68 -10.20
CA LYS A 61 4.04 -13.55 -10.44
C LYS A 61 3.28 -12.36 -11.01
N SER A 62 2.40 -12.61 -11.99
CA SER A 62 1.54 -11.56 -12.53
C SER A 62 0.50 -11.10 -11.50
N ALA A 63 -0.13 -12.03 -10.78
CA ALA A 63 -1.09 -11.69 -9.73
C ALA A 63 -0.47 -10.80 -8.64
N GLN A 64 0.77 -11.04 -8.25
CA GLN A 64 1.49 -10.24 -7.27
C GLN A 64 1.68 -8.80 -7.73
N GLY A 65 2.07 -8.58 -8.99
CA GLY A 65 2.21 -7.23 -9.56
C GLY A 65 0.88 -6.47 -9.59
N LEU A 66 -0.20 -7.15 -9.95
CA LEU A 66 -1.55 -6.59 -10.00
C LEU A 66 -2.07 -6.24 -8.59
N VAL A 67 -1.92 -7.16 -7.62
CA VAL A 67 -2.28 -6.90 -6.23
C VAL A 67 -1.49 -5.73 -5.67
N ALA A 68 -0.19 -5.63 -5.96
CA ALA A 68 0.64 -4.52 -5.49
C ALA A 68 0.19 -3.18 -6.07
N HIS A 69 -0.16 -3.14 -7.36
CA HIS A 69 -0.66 -1.94 -8.03
C HIS A 69 -1.97 -1.45 -7.39
N GLU A 70 -2.98 -2.33 -7.28
CA GLU A 70 -4.28 -1.97 -6.70
C GLU A 70 -4.18 -1.62 -5.21
N SER A 71 -3.33 -2.33 -4.47
CA SER A 71 -3.08 -2.03 -3.06
C SER A 71 -2.38 -0.68 -2.87
N GLY A 72 -1.56 -0.27 -3.83
CA GLY A 72 -0.95 1.06 -3.88
C GLY A 72 -2.00 2.15 -3.99
N HIS A 73 -3.03 1.98 -4.83
CA HIS A 73 -4.14 2.93 -4.94
C HIS A 73 -4.90 3.08 -3.63
N ILE A 74 -5.16 1.97 -2.95
CA ILE A 74 -5.84 1.97 -1.63
C ILE A 74 -4.97 2.70 -0.60
N GLY A 75 -3.70 2.31 -0.48
CA GLY A 75 -2.78 2.91 0.49
C GLY A 75 -2.54 4.39 0.25
N TYR A 76 -2.42 4.81 -1.01
CA TYR A 76 -2.28 6.22 -1.38
C TYR A 76 -3.54 7.02 -1.02
N GLY A 77 -4.73 6.51 -1.36
CA GLY A 77 -5.99 7.15 -1.00
C GLY A 77 -6.21 7.23 0.52
N SER A 78 -5.87 6.17 1.25
CA SER A 78 -5.89 6.16 2.72
C SER A 78 -4.91 7.17 3.30
N PHE A 79 -3.69 7.27 2.76
CA PHE A 79 -2.71 8.25 3.20
C PHE A 79 -3.19 9.68 2.99
N GLU A 80 -3.76 10.02 1.82
CA GLU A 80 -4.27 11.36 1.55
C GLU A 80 -5.40 11.74 2.51
N LEU A 81 -6.34 10.83 2.77
CA LEU A 81 -7.43 11.03 3.71
C LEU A 81 -6.92 11.24 5.14
N GLU A 82 -6.01 10.37 5.61
CA GLU A 82 -5.40 10.51 6.93
C GLU A 82 -4.58 11.79 7.06
N PHE A 83 -3.89 12.21 6.01
CA PHE A 83 -3.17 13.47 5.98
C PHE A 83 -4.12 14.67 6.11
N VAL A 84 -5.25 14.66 5.41
CA VAL A 84 -6.30 15.69 5.55
C VAL A 84 -6.88 15.69 6.97
N ASN A 85 -7.17 14.51 7.53
CA ASN A 85 -7.67 14.38 8.91
C ASN A 85 -6.66 14.91 9.93
N LEU A 86 -5.37 14.63 9.75
CA LEU A 86 -4.29 15.12 10.59
C LEU A 86 -4.18 16.65 10.52
N VAL A 87 -4.20 17.22 9.31
CA VAL A 87 -4.19 18.69 9.11
C VAL A 87 -5.39 19.32 9.83
N SER A 88 -6.60 18.77 9.63
CA SER A 88 -7.82 19.28 10.26
C SER A 88 -7.75 19.17 11.78
N GLY A 89 -7.35 18.02 12.32
CA GLY A 89 -7.29 17.77 13.76
C GLY A 89 -6.28 18.69 14.46
N LEU A 90 -5.09 18.89 13.87
CA LEU A 90 -4.07 19.79 14.42
C LEU A 90 -4.47 21.26 14.27
N SER A 91 -5.03 21.64 13.12
CA SER A 91 -5.53 23.00 12.87
C SER A 91 -6.60 23.38 13.90
N SER A 92 -7.58 22.51 14.16
CA SER A 92 -8.61 22.74 15.17
C SER A 92 -8.06 22.74 16.59
N LYS A 93 -7.21 21.76 16.95
CA LYS A 93 -6.66 21.63 18.31
C LYS A 93 -5.84 22.85 18.73
N TYR A 94 -5.09 23.45 17.81
CA TYR A 94 -4.21 24.58 18.08
C TYR A 94 -4.73 25.92 17.55
N ASN A 95 -5.95 25.93 16.98
CA ASN A 95 -6.56 27.10 16.35
C ASN A 95 -5.64 27.80 15.32
N LEU A 96 -5.03 27.01 14.45
CA LEU A 96 -4.10 27.47 13.41
C LEU A 96 -4.76 27.41 12.02
N PRO A 97 -4.39 28.27 11.05
CA PRO A 97 -4.89 28.15 9.68
C PRO A 97 -4.50 26.81 9.04
N HIS A 98 -5.44 26.15 8.36
CA HIS A 98 -5.22 24.83 7.71
C HIS A 98 -3.99 24.82 6.79
N PHE A 99 -3.82 25.87 5.99
CA PHE A 99 -2.69 25.98 5.07
C PHE A 99 -1.34 26.04 5.81
N PHE A 100 -1.30 26.73 6.95
CA PHE A 100 -0.10 26.81 7.79
C PHE A 100 0.21 25.45 8.43
N THR A 101 -0.79 24.77 9.00
CA THR A 101 -0.65 23.42 9.56
C THR A 101 -0.15 22.42 8.52
N LYS A 102 -0.72 22.44 7.30
CA LYS A 102 -0.27 21.59 6.19
C LYS A 102 1.20 21.81 5.85
N ASN A 103 1.63 23.06 5.72
CA ASN A 103 3.02 23.38 5.40
C ASN A 103 3.99 22.90 6.49
N LEU A 104 3.62 23.06 7.77
CA LEU A 104 4.43 22.56 8.87
C LEU A 104 4.60 21.04 8.83
N ILE A 105 3.50 20.29 8.61
CA ILE A 105 3.58 18.82 8.52
C ILE A 105 4.45 18.40 7.34
N ASN A 106 4.31 19.05 6.17
CA ASN A 106 5.16 18.76 5.01
C ASN A 106 6.65 18.96 5.32
N VAL A 107 7.01 20.07 5.96
CA VAL A 107 8.41 20.33 6.35
C VAL A 107 8.92 19.26 7.31
N VAL A 108 8.11 18.84 8.28
CA VAL A 108 8.48 17.78 9.23
C VAL A 108 8.67 16.44 8.51
N GLU A 109 7.80 16.08 7.57
CA GLU A 109 7.93 14.86 6.78
C GLU A 109 9.16 14.89 5.87
N ASP A 110 9.47 16.03 5.24
CA ASP A 110 10.70 16.19 4.44
C ASP A 110 11.96 15.98 5.30
N VAL A 111 11.98 16.54 6.52
CA VAL A 111 13.08 16.32 7.46
C VAL A 111 13.18 14.85 7.84
N ARG A 112 12.05 14.18 8.12
CA ARG A 112 12.00 12.76 8.48
C ARG A 112 12.52 11.87 7.35
N ILE A 113 12.08 12.10 6.11
CA ILE A 113 12.49 11.34 4.92
C ILE A 113 13.99 11.51 4.69
N ASN A 114 14.49 12.75 4.77
CA ASN A 114 15.92 13.01 4.60
C ASN A 114 16.77 12.36 5.69
N ALA A 115 16.31 12.34 6.94
CA ALA A 115 16.98 11.62 8.03
C ALA A 115 17.01 10.09 7.79
N ILE A 116 15.91 9.50 7.30
CA ILE A 116 15.87 8.05 6.96
C ILE A 116 16.85 7.72 5.83
N ASN A 117 16.99 8.61 4.85
CA ASN A 117 17.85 8.42 3.69
C ASN A 117 19.30 8.88 3.91
N ASP A 118 19.66 9.29 5.14
CA ASP A 118 20.97 9.88 5.49
C ASP A 118 21.39 11.03 4.55
N LEU A 119 20.40 11.79 4.06
CA LEU A 119 20.61 12.97 3.23
C LEU A 119 20.68 14.21 4.12
N LYS A 120 21.73 15.02 3.95
CA LYS A 120 21.86 16.29 4.69
C LYS A 120 20.72 17.23 4.31
N PHE A 121 19.92 17.63 5.30
CA PHE A 121 18.86 18.62 5.10
C PHE A 121 19.49 20.03 5.00
N PRO A 122 19.28 20.79 3.91
CA PRO A 122 19.80 22.15 3.81
C PRO A 122 19.18 23.02 4.91
N GLY A 123 20.02 23.51 5.83
CA GLY A 123 19.62 24.45 6.89
C GLY A 123 19.42 23.87 8.30
N PHE A 124 19.47 22.54 8.50
CA PHE A 124 19.31 21.94 9.85
C PHE A 124 20.60 21.39 10.46
N PHE A 125 21.62 21.09 9.67
CA PHE A 125 22.93 20.64 10.16
C PHE A 125 23.99 21.67 9.76
N ARG A 126 24.78 22.16 10.74
CA ARG A 126 25.94 23.02 10.49
C ARG A 126 26.96 22.23 9.66
N ASN A 127 27.46 22.85 8.59
CA ASN A 127 28.62 22.38 7.84
C ASN A 127 29.86 22.30 8.74
#